data_AF-A0A2E9GHH6-F1
#
_entry.id   AF-A0A2E9GHH6-F1
#
_cell.length_a   1.000
_cell.length_b   1.000
_cell.length_c   1.000
_cell.angle_alpha   90.00
_cell.angle_beta   90.00
_cell.angle_gamma   90.00
#
_symmetry.space_group_name_H-M   'P 1'
#
loop_
_entity.id
_entity.type
_entity.pdbx_description
1 polymer ?
#
loop_
_entity_poly.entity_id
_entity_poly.type
_entity_poly.pdbx_seq_one_letter_code
_entity_poly.pdbx_strand_id
1 'polypeptide(L)' 'QKWFLIYFFGKDEEINIDFSDKPEFTSWKWDNEKKIVDNVVKFRKNVYLKVFNNFIPIMNKYLKI' A
#
# COMPACT_ATOMS: atom_id res chain seq x y z
N GLN A 1 -12.04 -11.31 0.30
CA GLN A 1 -10.91 -10.61 0.97
C GLN A 1 -11.33 -9.17 1.24
N LYS A 2 -11.01 -8.62 2.41
CA LYS A 2 -11.29 -7.22 2.77
C LYS A 2 -10.01 -6.41 2.63
N TRP A 3 -10.11 -5.18 2.14
CA TRP A 3 -9.01 -4.24 1.94
C TRP A 3 -9.39 -2.89 2.53
N PHE A 4 -8.40 -2.18 3.07
CA PHE A 4 -8.59 -0.88 3.72
C PHE A 4 -7.68 0.14 3.03
N LEU A 5 -8.22 1.35 2.83
CA LEU A 5 -7.45 2.53 2.44
C LEU A 5 -7.20 3.34 3.70
N ILE A 6 -5.94 3.62 4.00
CA ILE A 6 -5.53 4.36 5.20
C ILE A 6 -4.69 5.55 4.74
N TYR A 7 -5.03 6.74 5.26
CA TYR A 7 -4.15 7.90 5.17
C TYR A 7 -3.27 7.94 6.42
N PHE A 8 -1.96 7.87 6.23
CA PHE A 8 -1.00 7.91 7.31
C PHE A 8 -0.65 9.37 7.63
N PHE A 9 -1.06 9.84 8.81
CA PHE A 9 -0.84 11.22 9.27
C PHE A 9 0.46 11.39 10.09
N GLY A 10 1.18 10.30 10.36
CA GLY A 10 2.42 10.30 11.13
C GLY A 10 3.65 10.64 10.28
N LYS A 11 4.83 10.53 10.89
CA LYS A 11 6.11 10.63 10.18
C LYS A 11 6.63 9.26 9.75
N ASP A 12 7.46 9.22 8.71
CA ASP A 12 8.02 7.97 8.19
C ASP A 12 8.80 7.18 9.27
N GLU A 13 9.44 7.86 10.23
CA GLU A 13 10.18 7.22 11.32
C GLU A 13 9.28 6.47 12.32
N GLU A 14 7.97 6.72 12.31
CA GLU A 14 7.00 6.01 13.15
C GLU A 14 6.63 4.63 12.57
N ILE A 15 7.02 4.32 11.34
CA ILE A 15 6.79 3.01 10.71
C ILE A 15 7.88 2.03 11.15
N ASN A 16 7.58 1.26 12.20
CA ASN A 16 8.45 0.19 12.71
C ASN A 16 8.02 -1.19 12.17
N ILE A 17 8.80 -1.75 11.25
CA ILE A 17 8.55 -3.07 10.64
C ILE A 17 9.25 -4.24 11.37
N ASP A 18 10.12 -3.94 12.33
CA ASP A 18 10.98 -4.91 13.03
C ASP A 18 10.51 -5.21 14.46
N PHE A 19 9.28 -4.83 14.81
CA PHE A 19 8.77 -4.92 16.19
C PHE A 19 8.49 -6.35 16.70
N SER A 20 8.42 -7.34 15.82
CA SER A 20 8.05 -8.72 16.17
C SER A 20 9.24 -9.68 16.06
N ASP A 21 9.24 -10.78 16.83
CA ASP A 21 10.27 -11.84 16.78
C ASP A 21 10.47 -12.46 15.40
N LYS A 22 9.45 -12.38 14.52
CA LYS A 22 9.48 -12.88 13.14
C LYS A 22 8.87 -11.81 12.22
N PRO A 23 9.62 -10.77 11.85
CA PRO A 23 9.09 -9.68 11.04
C PRO A 23 8.70 -10.18 9.64
N GLU A 24 7.54 -9.74 9.16
CA GLU A 24 7.06 -10.06 7.81
C GLU A 24 7.84 -9.29 6.73
N PHE A 25 8.31 -8.09 7.07
CA PHE A 25 8.96 -7.17 6.15
C PHE A 25 10.39 -6.87 6.61
N THR A 26 11.30 -6.69 5.65
CA THR A 26 12.71 -6.32 5.90
C THR A 26 13.04 -4.91 5.46
N SER A 27 12.21 -4.31 4.62
CA SER A 27 12.33 -2.92 4.16
C SER A 27 10.98 -2.43 3.65
N TRP A 28 10.79 -1.11 3.65
CA TRP A 28 9.59 -0.48 3.13
C TRP A 28 9.95 0.83 2.41
N LYS A 29 9.06 1.27 1.52
CA LYS A 29 9.10 2.58 0.87
C LYS A 29 7.70 2.94 0.37
N TRP A 30 7.43 4.22 0.23
CA TRP A 30 6.27 4.69 -0.54
C TRP A 30 6.52 4.48 -2.04
N ASP A 31 5.52 4.02 -2.78
CA ASP A 31 5.60 3.83 -4.23
C ASP A 31 4.24 4.06 -4.90
N ASN A 32 4.21 4.22 -6.22
CA ASN A 32 2.97 4.42 -6.98
C ASN A 32 2.28 3.09 -7.35
N GLU A 33 1.00 3.18 -7.71
CA GLU A 33 0.13 2.04 -8.00
C GLU A 33 0.70 1.13 -9.09
N LYS A 34 1.28 1.71 -10.14
CA LYS A 34 1.85 0.97 -11.28
C LYS A 34 3.03 0.14 -10.82
N LYS A 35 3.99 0.76 -10.12
CA LYS A 35 5.17 0.06 -9.59
C LYS A 35 4.80 -1.00 -8.56
N ILE A 36 3.80 -0.75 -7.72
CA ILE A 36 3.30 -1.75 -6.75
C ILE A 36 2.73 -2.97 -7.48
N VAL A 37 1.89 -2.76 -8.50
CA VAL A 37 1.31 -3.86 -9.31
C VAL A 37 2.39 -4.61 -10.10
N ASP A 38 3.42 -3.91 -10.58
CA ASP A 38 4.50 -4.52 -11.33
C ASP A 38 5.38 -5.43 -10.45
N ASN A 39 5.64 -5.01 -9.20
CA ASN A 39 6.51 -5.70 -8.26
C ASN A 39 5.83 -6.81 -7.44
N VAL A 40 4.51 -6.82 -7.33
CA VAL A 40 3.81 -7.87 -6.57
C VAL A 40 3.87 -9.23 -7.28
N VAL A 41 3.87 -10.30 -6.49
CA VAL A 41 3.82 -11.69 -6.99
C VAL A 41 2.70 -11.90 -8.00
N LYS A 42 2.99 -12.65 -9.08
CA LYS A 42 2.14 -12.77 -10.27
C LYS A 42 0.67 -13.07 -9.98
N PHE A 43 0.37 -13.98 -9.05
CA PHE A 43 -1.00 -14.37 -8.73
C PHE A 43 -1.81 -13.29 -7.98
N ARG A 44 -1.15 -12.28 -7.39
CA ARG A 44 -1.81 -11.17 -6.67
C ARG A 44 -2.08 -9.94 -7.55
N LYS A 45 -1.47 -9.83 -8.74
CA LYS A 45 -1.59 -8.63 -9.60
C LYS A 45 -3.03 -8.21 -9.85
N ASN A 46 -3.91 -9.16 -10.19
CA ASN A 46 -5.32 -8.88 -10.44
C ASN A 46 -6.07 -8.37 -9.19
N VAL A 47 -5.67 -8.78 -7.99
CA VAL A 47 -6.26 -8.29 -6.74
C VAL A 47 -5.84 -6.84 -6.51
N TYR A 48 -4.54 -6.53 -6.67
CA TYR A 48 -4.02 -5.17 -6.50
C TYR A 48 -4.61 -4.19 -7.51
N LEU A 49 -4.73 -4.59 -8.78
CA LEU A 49 -5.42 -3.80 -9.81
C LEU A 49 -6.85 -3.44 -9.40
N LYS A 50 -7.62 -4.42 -8.89
CA LYS A 50 -8.97 -4.16 -8.38
C LYS A 50 -8.97 -3.22 -7.18
N VAL A 51 -8.03 -3.38 -6.24
CA VAL A 51 -7.92 -2.50 -5.06
C VAL A 51 -7.66 -1.05 -5.50
N PHE A 52 -6.67 -0.82 -6.36
CA PHE A 52 -6.36 0.51 -6.87
C PHE A 52 -7.50 1.13 -7.67
N ASN A 53 -8.16 0.36 -8.55
CA ASN A 53 -9.32 0.86 -9.30
C ASN A 53 -10.47 1.34 -8.39
N ASN A 54 -10.63 0.75 -7.21
CA ASN A 54 -11.64 1.18 -6.24
C ASN A 54 -11.17 2.36 -5.38
N PHE A 55 -9.87 2.46 -5.07
CA PHE A 55 -9.35 3.43 -4.11
C PHE A 55 -8.81 4.72 -4.75
N ILE A 56 -8.28 4.70 -5.97
CA ILE A 56 -7.73 5.90 -6.63
C ILE A 56 -8.75 7.04 -6.73
N PRO A 57 -10.02 6.81 -7.15
CA PRO A 57 -11.01 7.89 -7.19
C PRO A 57 -11.26 8.52 -5.81
N ILE A 58 -11.19 7.70 -4.76
CA ILE A 58 -11.35 8.14 -3.36
C ILE A 58 -10.12 8.96 -2.94
N MET A 59 -8.91 8.45 -3.20
CA MET A 59 -7.64 9.13 -2.91
C MET A 59 -7.59 10.51 -3.57
N ASN A 60 -7.86 10.61 -4.87
CA ASN A 60 -7.83 11.88 -5.60
C ASN A 60 -8.82 12.90 -5.04
N LYS A 61 -10.03 12.45 -4.66
CA LYS A 61 -11.03 13.29 -4.02
C LYS A 61 -10.54 13.86 -2.67
N TYR A 62 -9.86 13.07 -1.85
CA TYR A 62 -9.40 13.51 -0.52
C TYR A 62 -8.10 14.32 -0.58
N LEU A 63 -7.19 13.96 -1.48
CA LEU A 63 -5.88 14.59 -1.58
C LEU A 63 -5.88 15.85 -2.46
N LYS A 64 -6.98 16.14 -3.17
CA LYS A 64 -7.10 17.23 -4.15
C LYS A 64 -5.99 17.17 -5.23
N ILE A 65 -5.57 15.96 -5.58
CA ILE A 65 -4.62 15.67 -6.66
C ILE A 65 -5.41 15.34 -7.92
#